data_AF-A0A931CKE3-F1
#
_entry.id   AF-A0A931CKE3-F1
#
_cell.length_a   1.000
_cell.length_b   1.000
_cell.length_c   1.000
_cell.angle_alpha   90.00
_cell.angle_beta   90.00
_cell.angle_gamma   90.00
#
_symmetry.space_group_name_H-M   'P 1'
#
loop_
_entity.id
_entity.type
_entity.pdbx_description
1 polymer ?
#
loop_
_entity_poly.entity_id
_entity_poly.type
_entity_poly.pdbx_seq_one_letter_code
_entity_poly.pdbx_strand_id
1 'polypeptide(L)'
;MTVEVVLGEVTCPSGQLVVMDGGYLELWSGDQAPDNEERPATDFAIVGPDAEAAAESFDRQTGTRLYDIPAHAVAEFTATFDKHCREQEHDARLREFEQQVPHRERVRHAVAAREPGFIVMGVPVLPIEVPADRALRVTAVPGAYGSQSMRIEFSDAAVADSWVFGELGVDHARFVFADADALSSWEHFRPLDGLADLVLWGRDQEQVADEFGAPRLGDSVGVEYGWVDLPVEEAYQRGLAIETRRNKPGGPKFAFDFRPHSHYWQVMRLVRASDQEAGVIQVAGADILMAMTSVGDGFFPVHLDVDVDGLPIALRIDIARED
;
A
#
# COMPACT_ATOMS: atom_id res chain seq x y z
N MET A 1 12.05 -21.04 20.58
CA MET A 1 10.84 -21.05 19.74
C MET A 1 10.28 -19.65 19.84
N THR A 2 10.50 -18.84 18.81
CA THR A 2 9.90 -17.51 18.73
C THR A 2 8.40 -17.71 18.56
N VAL A 3 7.59 -17.06 19.39
CA VAL A 3 6.14 -17.24 19.38
C VAL A 3 5.59 -16.30 18.30
N GLU A 4 5.00 -16.88 17.25
CA GLU A 4 4.27 -16.10 16.26
C GLU A 4 3.03 -15.45 16.87
N VAL A 5 2.76 -14.22 16.46
CA VAL A 5 1.57 -13.46 16.83
C VAL A 5 0.66 -13.30 15.64
N VAL A 6 -0.65 -13.34 15.86
CA VAL A 6 -1.65 -13.17 14.81
C VAL A 6 -1.93 -11.69 14.64
N LEU A 7 -1.79 -11.18 13.42
CA LEU A 7 -2.14 -9.80 13.06
C LEU A 7 -3.61 -9.70 12.64
N GLY A 8 -4.13 -10.74 11.99
CA GLY A 8 -5.52 -10.82 11.53
C GLY A 8 -5.69 -11.81 10.39
N GLU A 9 -6.78 -11.65 9.66
CA GLU A 9 -7.14 -12.46 8.50
C GLU A 9 -7.54 -11.55 7.32
N VAL A 10 -7.26 -12.01 6.11
CA VAL A 10 -7.57 -11.34 4.84
C VAL A 10 -8.42 -12.28 4.00
N THR A 11 -9.41 -11.79 3.26
CA THR A 11 -10.14 -12.62 2.29
C THR A 11 -9.91 -12.10 0.88
N CYS A 12 -9.65 -12.98 -0.08
CA CYS A 12 -9.41 -12.61 -1.47
C CYS A 12 -10.40 -13.27 -2.44
N PRO A 13 -11.68 -12.84 -2.48
CA PRO A 13 -12.68 -13.45 -3.37
C PRO A 13 -12.31 -13.40 -4.86
N SER A 14 -11.46 -12.46 -5.30
CA SER A 14 -10.95 -12.42 -6.68
C SER A 14 -9.90 -13.50 -6.97
N GLY A 15 -9.39 -14.16 -5.93
CA GLY A 15 -8.23 -15.05 -6.01
C GLY A 15 -6.91 -14.32 -6.24
N GLN A 16 -6.88 -13.00 -6.15
CA GLN A 16 -5.69 -12.18 -6.40
C GLN A 16 -5.45 -11.22 -5.24
N LEU A 17 -4.36 -11.46 -4.53
CA LEU A 17 -3.89 -10.63 -3.44
C LEU A 17 -2.92 -9.56 -3.96
N VAL A 18 -3.06 -8.35 -3.44
CA VAL A 18 -2.12 -7.25 -3.58
C VAL A 18 -1.44 -7.00 -2.25
N VAL A 19 -0.11 -6.93 -2.28
CA VAL A 19 0.72 -6.44 -1.17
C VAL A 19 1.50 -5.21 -1.64
N MET A 20 1.37 -4.10 -0.90
CA MET A 20 2.08 -2.85 -1.18
C MET A 20 2.16 -1.97 0.07
N ASP A 21 2.75 -0.79 -0.06
CA ASP A 21 2.63 0.24 0.96
C ASP A 21 1.18 0.77 1.05
N GLY A 22 0.56 0.58 2.21
CA GLY A 22 -0.82 1.00 2.45
C GLY A 22 -1.05 2.52 2.43
N GLY A 23 0.01 3.32 2.62
CA GLY A 23 -0.07 4.78 2.51
C GLY A 23 -0.32 5.26 1.08
N TYR A 24 0.15 4.51 0.09
CA TYR A 24 -0.01 4.85 -1.33
C TYR A 24 -1.31 4.37 -1.95
N LEU A 25 -2.24 3.80 -1.17
CA LEU A 25 -3.57 3.44 -1.68
C LEU A 25 -4.41 4.64 -2.13
N GLU A 26 -4.01 5.87 -1.80
CA GLU A 26 -4.58 7.08 -2.41
C GLU A 26 -4.38 7.15 -3.92
N LEU A 27 -3.32 6.49 -4.43
CA LEU A 27 -3.00 6.44 -5.84
C LEU A 27 -3.72 5.29 -6.55
N TRP A 28 -4.39 4.39 -5.83
CA TRP A 28 -4.99 3.21 -6.42
C TRP A 28 -6.25 3.54 -7.24
N SER A 29 -6.23 3.27 -8.55
CA SER A 29 -7.35 3.55 -9.45
C SER A 29 -8.33 2.38 -9.66
N GLY A 30 -8.00 1.17 -9.18
CA GLY A 30 -8.83 -0.01 -9.40
C GLY A 30 -9.03 -0.33 -10.88
N ASP A 31 -10.30 -0.45 -11.29
CA ASP A 31 -10.72 -0.66 -12.69
C ASP A 31 -10.72 0.61 -13.53
N GLN A 32 -10.50 1.78 -12.93
CA GLN A 32 -10.42 3.04 -13.65
C GLN A 32 -8.99 3.25 -14.17
N ALA A 33 -8.87 3.91 -15.33
CA ALA A 33 -7.58 4.40 -15.77
C ALA A 33 -7.03 5.33 -14.67
N PRO A 34 -5.74 5.22 -14.29
CA PRO A 34 -5.13 6.20 -13.41
C PRO A 34 -5.21 7.56 -14.12
N ASP A 35 -6.06 8.43 -13.61
CA ASP A 35 -6.20 9.79 -14.13
C ASP A 35 -5.55 10.75 -13.14
N ASN A 36 -4.36 11.23 -13.51
CA ASN A 36 -3.67 12.28 -12.78
C ASN A 36 -3.37 13.41 -13.75
N GLU A 37 -4.33 14.34 -13.89
CA GLU A 37 -4.18 15.53 -14.74
C GLU A 37 -2.91 16.34 -14.41
N GLU A 38 -2.47 16.33 -13.16
CA GLU A 38 -1.26 17.03 -12.71
C GLU A 38 0.03 16.31 -13.10
N ARG A 39 -0.02 14.98 -13.29
CA ARG A 39 1.11 14.11 -13.61
C ARG A 39 0.73 13.12 -14.70
N PRO A 40 0.48 13.59 -15.93
CA PRO A 40 0.13 12.71 -17.03
C PRO A 40 1.28 11.74 -17.31
N ALA A 41 0.93 10.48 -17.53
CA ALA A 41 1.84 9.41 -17.85
C ALA A 41 1.31 8.54 -18.99
N THR A 42 2.19 7.70 -19.52
CA THR A 42 1.92 6.82 -20.65
C THR A 42 2.47 5.44 -20.33
N ASP A 43 1.70 4.41 -20.68
CA ASP A 43 2.10 3.02 -20.52
C ASP A 43 2.56 2.45 -21.87
N PHE A 44 3.53 1.54 -21.84
CA PHE A 44 4.04 0.85 -23.02
C PHE A 44 4.04 -0.67 -22.83
N ALA A 45 3.77 -1.38 -23.92
CA ALA A 45 4.15 -2.79 -24.07
C ALA A 45 5.44 -2.88 -24.88
N ILE A 46 6.38 -3.70 -24.44
CA ILE A 46 7.50 -4.16 -25.25
C ILE A 46 6.98 -5.27 -26.15
N VAL A 47 7.11 -5.11 -27.47
CA VAL A 47 6.61 -6.06 -28.47
C VAL A 47 7.68 -6.42 -29.48
N GLY A 48 7.63 -7.64 -30.00
CA GLY A 48 8.61 -8.16 -30.96
C GLY A 48 9.08 -9.57 -30.57
N PRO A 49 9.81 -10.27 -31.46
CA PRO A 49 10.37 -11.58 -31.15
C PRO A 49 11.27 -11.61 -29.91
N ASP A 50 12.00 -10.52 -29.66
CA ASP A 50 12.97 -10.43 -28.56
C ASP A 50 12.43 -9.62 -27.36
N ALA A 51 11.11 -9.49 -27.21
CA ALA A 51 10.51 -8.62 -26.20
C ALA A 51 10.94 -8.95 -24.76
N GLU A 52 10.98 -10.23 -24.39
CA GLU A 52 11.39 -10.67 -23.05
C GLU A 52 12.86 -10.38 -22.78
N ALA A 53 13.75 -10.74 -23.71
CA ALA A 53 15.19 -10.48 -23.59
C ALA A 53 15.51 -8.97 -23.57
N ALA A 54 14.78 -8.17 -24.36
CA ALA A 54 14.90 -6.72 -24.35
C ALA A 54 14.42 -6.11 -23.04
N ALA A 55 13.32 -6.61 -22.46
CA ALA A 55 12.83 -6.16 -21.17
C ALA A 55 13.82 -6.46 -20.04
N GLU A 56 14.30 -7.70 -19.97
CA GLU A 56 15.26 -8.15 -18.95
C GLU A 56 16.57 -7.36 -19.01
N SER A 57 17.12 -7.15 -20.21
CA SER A 57 18.39 -6.42 -20.37
C SER A 57 18.24 -4.91 -20.22
N PHE A 58 17.04 -4.35 -20.43
CA PHE A 58 16.78 -2.91 -20.26
C PHE A 58 16.60 -2.52 -18.79
N ASP A 59 16.11 -3.46 -17.97
CA ASP A 59 16.08 -3.40 -16.50
C ASP A 59 15.53 -2.09 -15.93
N ARG A 60 14.35 -1.68 -16.43
CA ARG A 60 13.64 -0.48 -15.93
C ARG A 60 12.45 -0.80 -15.07
N GLN A 61 11.70 -1.83 -15.45
CA GLN A 61 10.59 -2.39 -14.71
C GLN A 61 10.54 -3.89 -15.02
N THR A 62 9.90 -4.65 -14.14
CA THR A 62 9.70 -6.08 -14.31
C THR A 62 8.80 -6.36 -15.51
N GLY A 63 9.23 -7.31 -16.35
CA GLY A 63 8.38 -7.84 -17.41
C GLY A 63 8.30 -6.96 -18.67
N THR A 64 7.38 -7.32 -19.56
CA THR A 64 7.26 -6.71 -20.90
C THR A 64 6.32 -5.50 -20.95
N ARG A 65 5.92 -4.99 -19.80
CA ARG A 65 5.03 -3.82 -19.68
C ARG A 65 5.71 -2.77 -18.82
N LEU A 66 5.70 -1.54 -19.30
CA LEU A 66 6.33 -0.40 -18.67
C LEU A 66 5.23 0.60 -18.35
N TYR A 67 4.96 0.80 -17.06
CA TYR A 67 3.88 1.63 -16.58
C TYR A 67 4.37 2.99 -16.11
N ASP A 68 3.48 3.98 -16.11
CA ASP A 68 3.66 5.30 -15.51
C ASP A 68 4.88 6.08 -16.03
N ILE A 69 5.20 5.95 -17.32
CA ILE A 69 6.27 6.77 -17.94
C ILE A 69 5.77 8.21 -18.05
N PRO A 70 6.42 9.20 -17.39
CA PRO A 70 5.92 10.57 -17.40
C PRO A 70 5.80 11.13 -18.82
N ALA A 71 4.71 11.81 -19.14
CA ALA A 71 4.43 12.28 -20.50
C ALA A 71 5.56 13.17 -21.08
N HIS A 72 6.19 13.97 -20.23
CA HIS A 72 7.33 14.82 -20.63
C HIS A 72 8.61 14.02 -20.95
N ALA A 73 8.72 12.78 -20.48
CA ALA A 73 9.88 11.90 -20.65
C ALA A 73 9.69 10.87 -21.77
N VAL A 74 8.48 10.70 -22.32
CA VAL A 74 8.15 9.67 -23.33
C VAL A 74 9.12 9.66 -24.52
N ALA A 75 9.44 10.82 -25.07
CA ALA A 75 10.32 10.92 -26.24
C ALA A 75 11.75 10.44 -25.93
N GLU A 76 12.30 10.85 -24.78
CA GLU A 76 13.63 10.44 -24.33
C GLU A 76 13.66 8.96 -23.96
N PHE A 77 12.62 8.48 -23.28
CA PHE A 77 12.48 7.09 -22.87
C PHE A 77 12.42 6.16 -24.08
N THR A 78 11.61 6.49 -25.08
CA THR A 78 11.49 5.74 -26.35
C THR A 78 12.82 5.71 -27.09
N ALA A 79 13.49 6.87 -27.24
CA ALA A 79 14.80 6.93 -27.89
C ALA A 79 15.87 6.09 -27.15
N THR A 80 15.79 6.05 -25.82
CA THR A 80 16.68 5.25 -24.97
C THR A 80 16.42 3.75 -25.16
N PHE A 81 15.16 3.32 -25.20
CA PHE A 81 14.80 1.92 -25.48
C PHE A 81 15.21 1.49 -26.90
N ASP A 82 14.96 2.34 -27.90
CA ASP A 82 15.37 2.05 -29.28
C ASP A 82 16.89 1.96 -29.42
N LYS A 83 17.63 2.78 -28.69
CA LYS A 83 19.09 2.71 -28.63
C LYS A 83 19.54 1.40 -27.98
N HIS A 84 18.94 1.02 -26.85
CA HIS A 84 19.21 -0.23 -26.16
C HIS A 84 19.01 -1.44 -27.09
N CYS A 85 17.86 -1.53 -27.78
CA CYS A 85 17.58 -2.63 -28.70
C CYS A 85 18.60 -2.71 -29.84
N ARG A 86 19.05 -1.57 -30.40
CA ARG A 86 20.10 -1.56 -31.42
C ARG A 86 21.45 -2.01 -30.90
N GLU A 87 21.81 -1.63 -29.67
CA GLU A 87 23.10 -1.98 -29.05
C GLU A 87 23.16 -3.45 -28.62
N GLN A 88 22.02 -4.03 -28.23
CA GLN A 88 21.89 -5.44 -27.84
C GLN A 88 21.43 -6.36 -28.99
N GLU A 89 21.23 -5.82 -30.20
CA GLU A 89 20.73 -6.55 -31.37
C GLU A 89 19.35 -7.23 -31.16
N HIS A 90 18.46 -6.61 -30.37
CA HIS A 90 17.09 -7.09 -30.15
C HIS A 90 16.10 -6.60 -31.21
N ASP A 91 15.28 -7.50 -31.74
CA ASP A 91 14.05 -7.19 -32.48
C ASP A 91 12.88 -6.98 -31.50
N ALA A 92 12.89 -5.81 -30.86
CA ALA A 92 11.84 -5.34 -29.98
C ALA A 92 11.58 -3.85 -30.18
N ARG A 93 10.38 -3.40 -29.86
CA ARG A 93 9.98 -1.99 -29.87
C ARG A 93 8.95 -1.69 -28.79
N LEU A 94 8.85 -0.42 -28.40
CA LEU A 94 7.74 0.02 -27.58
C LEU A 94 6.48 0.19 -28.43
N ARG A 95 5.35 -0.25 -27.88
CA ARG A 95 4.01 0.05 -28.36
C ARG A 95 3.24 0.72 -27.24
N GLU A 96 2.84 1.97 -27.47
CA GLU A 96 2.01 2.74 -26.56
C GLU A 96 0.63 2.08 -26.37
N PHE A 97 0.12 2.10 -25.15
CA PHE A 97 -1.28 1.79 -24.88
C PHE A 97 -2.17 3.00 -25.18
N GLU A 98 -3.40 2.78 -25.64
CA GLU A 98 -4.34 3.87 -25.97
C GLU A 98 -4.68 4.75 -24.77
N GLN A 99 -4.61 4.18 -23.57
CA GLN A 99 -4.79 4.83 -22.28
C GLN A 99 -3.91 4.12 -21.24
N GLN A 100 -3.65 4.78 -20.11
CA GLN A 100 -3.00 4.10 -19.00
C GLN A 100 -3.82 2.88 -18.54
N VAL A 101 -3.12 1.80 -18.24
CA VAL A 101 -3.68 0.52 -17.86
C VAL A 101 -4.17 0.61 -16.41
N PRO A 102 -5.47 0.35 -16.14
CA PRO A 102 -6.01 0.32 -14.78
C PRO A 102 -5.21 -0.61 -13.86
N HIS A 103 -5.00 -0.22 -12.60
CA HIS A 103 -4.20 -1.02 -11.66
C HIS A 103 -4.73 -2.43 -11.47
N ARG A 104 -6.05 -2.60 -11.53
CA ARG A 104 -6.66 -3.92 -11.49
C ARG A 104 -6.23 -4.81 -12.65
N GLU A 105 -6.09 -4.23 -13.84
CA GLU A 105 -5.61 -4.95 -15.03
C GLU A 105 -4.11 -5.21 -14.96
N ARG A 106 -3.33 -4.30 -14.37
CA ARG A 106 -1.90 -4.54 -14.08
C ARG A 106 -1.69 -5.77 -13.20
N VAL A 107 -2.54 -5.97 -12.18
CA VAL A 107 -2.56 -7.21 -11.37
C VAL A 107 -2.79 -8.44 -12.25
N ARG A 108 -3.78 -8.41 -13.16
CA ARG A 108 -4.07 -9.55 -14.06
C ARG A 108 -2.89 -9.86 -14.96
N HIS A 109 -2.26 -8.84 -15.52
CA HIS A 109 -1.07 -8.98 -16.35
C HIS A 109 0.08 -9.65 -15.59
N ALA A 110 0.41 -9.14 -14.41
CA ALA A 110 1.52 -9.64 -13.61
C ALA A 110 1.29 -11.08 -13.15
N VAL A 111 0.09 -11.41 -12.64
CA VAL A 111 -0.26 -12.77 -12.24
C VAL A 111 -0.21 -13.74 -13.43
N ALA A 112 -0.77 -13.37 -14.58
CA ALA A 112 -0.77 -14.21 -15.78
C ALA A 112 0.65 -14.46 -16.32
N ALA A 113 1.52 -13.45 -16.24
CA ALA A 113 2.92 -13.54 -16.65
C ALA A 113 3.84 -14.12 -15.56
N ARG A 114 3.33 -14.37 -14.34
CA ARG A 114 4.11 -14.74 -13.15
C ARG A 114 5.23 -13.74 -12.85
N GLU A 115 4.97 -12.47 -13.10
CA GLU A 115 5.87 -11.37 -12.78
C GLU A 115 5.75 -11.06 -11.27
N PRO A 116 6.88 -10.86 -10.56
CA PRO A 116 6.87 -10.62 -9.12
C PRO A 116 6.24 -9.30 -8.68
N GLY A 117 6.05 -8.36 -9.61
CA GLY A 117 5.50 -7.06 -9.30
C GLY A 117 5.32 -6.16 -10.50
N PHE A 118 4.66 -5.03 -10.26
CA PHE A 118 4.58 -3.88 -11.14
C PHE A 118 4.64 -2.61 -10.29
N ILE A 119 4.60 -1.43 -10.92
CA ILE A 119 4.58 -0.15 -10.20
C ILE A 119 3.24 0.57 -10.33
N VAL A 120 2.92 1.34 -9.28
CA VAL A 120 1.88 2.36 -9.27
C VAL A 120 2.54 3.68 -8.93
N MET A 121 2.70 4.56 -9.91
CA MET A 121 3.32 5.87 -9.76
C MET A 121 4.71 5.82 -9.10
N GLY A 122 5.49 4.78 -9.40
CA GLY A 122 6.82 4.52 -8.81
C GLY A 122 6.81 3.71 -7.52
N VAL A 123 5.64 3.34 -6.99
CA VAL A 123 5.49 2.51 -5.79
C VAL A 123 5.39 1.04 -6.20
N PRO A 124 6.23 0.14 -5.68
CA PRO A 124 6.17 -1.28 -6.01
C PRO A 124 4.90 -1.92 -5.46
N VAL A 125 4.27 -2.75 -6.29
CA VAL A 125 3.10 -3.55 -5.96
C VAL A 125 3.42 -5.01 -6.26
N LEU A 126 3.16 -5.87 -5.28
CA LEU A 126 3.34 -7.31 -5.38
C LEU A 126 1.98 -7.99 -5.52
N PRO A 127 1.63 -8.49 -6.72
CA PRO A 127 0.44 -9.27 -6.95
C PRO A 127 0.73 -10.78 -6.87
N ILE A 128 -0.20 -11.55 -6.30
CA ILE A 128 -0.07 -13.02 -6.26
C ILE A 128 -1.44 -13.70 -6.28
N GLU A 129 -1.52 -14.87 -6.94
CA GLU A 129 -2.70 -15.72 -6.92
C GLU A 129 -2.80 -16.47 -5.57
N VAL A 130 -3.99 -16.47 -4.98
CA VAL A 130 -4.26 -17.05 -3.65
C VAL A 130 -5.61 -17.77 -3.63
N PRO A 131 -5.86 -18.67 -2.67
CA PRO A 131 -7.17 -19.29 -2.51
C PRO A 131 -8.28 -18.26 -2.29
N ALA A 132 -9.33 -18.36 -3.11
CA ALA A 132 -10.47 -17.45 -3.06
C ALA A 132 -11.61 -17.93 -2.13
N ASP A 133 -11.49 -19.15 -1.60
CA ASP A 133 -12.57 -19.85 -0.89
C ASP A 133 -12.44 -19.81 0.63
N ARG A 134 -11.41 -19.13 1.16
CA ARG A 134 -11.13 -19.05 2.59
C ARG A 134 -10.44 -17.74 2.98
N ALA A 135 -10.45 -17.46 4.27
CA ALA A 135 -9.61 -16.43 4.86
C ALA A 135 -8.15 -16.89 4.93
N LEU A 136 -7.23 -15.95 4.73
CA LEU A 136 -5.79 -16.12 4.75
C LEU A 136 -5.25 -15.49 6.03
N ARG A 137 -4.58 -16.29 6.85
CA ARG A 137 -4.06 -15.83 8.14
C ARG A 137 -2.79 -15.02 7.92
N VAL A 138 -2.70 -13.86 8.60
CA VAL A 138 -1.50 -13.03 8.63
C VAL A 138 -0.88 -13.08 10.02
N THR A 139 0.37 -13.49 10.10
CA THR A 139 1.14 -13.57 11.35
C THR A 139 2.40 -12.72 11.27
N ALA A 140 2.96 -12.40 12.44
CA ALA A 140 4.28 -11.81 12.57
C ALA A 140 5.15 -12.62 13.53
N VAL A 141 6.46 -12.58 13.30
CA VAL A 141 7.47 -13.05 14.24
C VAL A 141 8.02 -11.82 14.97
N PRO A 142 7.85 -11.69 16.30
CA PRO A 142 8.45 -10.59 17.04
C PRO A 142 9.99 -10.69 17.08
N GLY A 143 10.65 -9.55 16.92
CA GLY A 143 12.09 -9.35 17.02
C GLY A 143 12.47 -8.26 18.04
N ALA A 144 13.75 -7.89 18.08
CA ALA A 144 14.28 -6.96 19.09
C ALA A 144 13.75 -5.52 18.98
N TYR A 145 13.38 -5.09 17.77
CA TYR A 145 12.99 -3.72 17.45
C TYR A 145 11.59 -3.64 16.79
N GLY A 146 10.71 -4.60 17.07
CA GLY A 146 9.41 -4.73 16.42
C GLY A 146 9.24 -6.11 15.80
N SER A 147 8.53 -6.21 14.68
CA SER A 147 8.42 -7.45 13.90
C SER A 147 9.73 -7.75 13.17
N GLN A 148 10.21 -8.98 13.29
CA GLN A 148 11.32 -9.53 12.50
C GLN A 148 10.85 -9.90 11.10
N SER A 149 9.67 -10.49 10.98
CA SER A 149 9.04 -10.84 9.71
C SER A 149 7.52 -10.87 9.83
N MET A 150 6.85 -10.77 8.69
CA MET A 150 5.41 -11.03 8.54
C MET A 150 5.19 -12.15 7.54
N ARG A 151 4.11 -12.91 7.72
CA ARG A 151 3.76 -14.05 6.88
C ARG A 151 2.27 -14.02 6.59
N ILE A 152 1.90 -14.25 5.34
CA ILE A 152 0.51 -14.59 4.96
C ILE A 152 0.46 -16.01 4.43
N GLU A 153 -0.42 -16.83 5.02
CA GLU A 153 -0.52 -18.26 4.75
C GLU A 153 -1.61 -18.54 3.72
N PHE A 154 -1.23 -19.28 2.68
CA PHE A 154 -2.14 -19.72 1.61
C PHE A 154 -2.57 -21.17 1.82
N SER A 155 -1.74 -22.02 2.42
CA SER A 155 -1.99 -23.45 2.58
C SER A 155 -1.29 -24.00 3.83
N ASP A 156 -1.83 -25.10 4.39
CA ASP A 156 -1.25 -25.83 5.52
C ASP A 156 -0.23 -26.89 5.09
N ALA A 157 0.04 -27.03 3.78
CA ALA A 157 1.02 -27.98 3.29
C ALA A 157 2.45 -27.60 3.71
N ALA A 158 3.34 -28.59 3.77
CA ALA A 158 4.72 -28.37 4.20
C ALA A 158 5.50 -27.59 3.14
N VAL A 159 6.24 -26.57 3.59
CA VAL A 159 7.20 -25.83 2.76
C VAL A 159 8.33 -26.78 2.35
N ALA A 160 8.54 -26.93 1.05
CA ALA A 160 9.63 -27.70 0.48
C ALA A 160 10.81 -26.81 0.05
N ASP A 161 10.52 -25.60 -0.44
CA ASP A 161 11.53 -24.62 -0.85
C ASP A 161 11.05 -23.18 -0.60
N SER A 162 11.99 -22.23 -0.61
CA SER A 162 11.74 -20.80 -0.43
C SER A 162 12.72 -19.99 -1.25
N TRP A 163 12.23 -19.03 -2.03
CA TRP A 163 13.08 -18.13 -2.81
C TRP A 163 12.62 -16.68 -2.67
N VAL A 164 13.54 -15.75 -2.96
CA VAL A 164 13.21 -14.32 -3.05
C VAL A 164 12.26 -14.14 -4.23
N PHE A 165 11.04 -13.73 -3.92
CA PHE A 165 9.99 -13.44 -4.89
C PHE A 165 10.11 -12.00 -5.39
N GLY A 166 10.35 -11.04 -4.50
CA GLY A 166 10.47 -9.63 -4.85
C GLY A 166 10.93 -8.77 -3.68
N GLU A 167 10.73 -7.47 -3.80
CA GLU A 167 11.03 -6.48 -2.77
C GLU A 167 9.89 -5.46 -2.67
N LEU A 168 9.50 -5.11 -1.45
CA LEU A 168 8.50 -4.09 -1.17
C LEU A 168 9.20 -2.82 -0.68
N GLY A 169 9.07 -1.73 -1.42
CA GLY A 169 9.42 -0.39 -0.96
C GLY A 169 8.24 0.22 -0.19
N VAL A 170 8.49 0.68 1.03
CA VAL A 170 7.51 1.30 1.92
C VAL A 170 8.06 2.63 2.44
N ASP A 171 7.26 3.69 2.32
CA ASP A 171 7.56 5.08 2.69
C ASP A 171 6.55 5.66 3.69
N HIS A 172 5.47 4.93 3.98
CA HIS A 172 4.54 5.26 5.05
C HIS A 172 4.61 4.26 6.21
N ALA A 173 5.66 3.45 6.32
CA ALA A 173 5.86 2.45 7.36
C ALA A 173 4.68 1.46 7.56
N ARG A 174 3.94 1.10 6.50
CA ARG A 174 2.81 0.16 6.61
C ARG A 174 2.63 -0.72 5.37
N PHE A 175 2.35 -1.99 5.59
CA PHE A 175 1.92 -2.91 4.55
C PHE A 175 0.40 -2.95 4.48
N VAL A 176 -0.16 -3.07 3.28
CA VAL A 176 -1.53 -3.53 3.06
C VAL A 176 -1.53 -4.90 2.41
N PHE A 177 -2.47 -5.75 2.83
CA PHE A 177 -2.82 -7.02 2.23
C PHE A 177 -4.29 -6.94 1.81
N ALA A 178 -4.55 -6.90 0.51
CA ALA A 178 -5.88 -6.60 0.00
C ALA A 178 -6.24 -7.44 -1.22
N ASP A 179 -7.52 -7.76 -1.34
CA ASP A 179 -8.09 -8.30 -2.57
C ASP A 179 -8.06 -7.25 -3.70
N ALA A 180 -7.61 -7.67 -4.88
CA ALA A 180 -7.45 -6.77 -6.02
C ALA A 180 -8.77 -6.16 -6.52
N ASP A 181 -9.88 -6.90 -6.51
CA ASP A 181 -11.20 -6.38 -6.91
C ASP A 181 -11.74 -5.42 -5.84
N ALA A 182 -11.59 -5.77 -4.56
CA ALA A 182 -12.07 -4.95 -3.45
C ALA A 182 -11.44 -3.56 -3.43
N LEU A 183 -10.17 -3.45 -3.80
CA LEU A 183 -9.48 -2.16 -3.90
C LEU A 183 -10.09 -1.22 -4.95
N SER A 184 -10.89 -1.70 -5.92
CA SER A 184 -11.67 -0.81 -6.80
C SER A 184 -12.74 0.01 -6.05
N SER A 185 -13.09 -0.38 -4.82
CA SER A 185 -13.99 0.37 -3.94
C SER A 185 -13.25 1.08 -2.81
N TRP A 186 -11.91 1.08 -2.83
CA TRP A 186 -11.13 1.79 -1.82
C TRP A 186 -11.42 3.29 -1.88
N GLU A 187 -11.51 3.90 -0.70
CA GLU A 187 -11.73 5.34 -0.57
C GLU A 187 -10.75 5.84 0.47
N HIS A 188 -9.75 6.58 0.01
CA HIS A 188 -8.65 7.00 0.87
C HIS A 188 -8.99 8.30 1.61
N PHE A 189 -9.69 9.24 0.97
CA PHE A 189 -9.84 10.60 1.49
C PHE A 189 -11.27 10.96 1.89
N ARG A 190 -12.26 10.58 1.08
CA ARG A 190 -13.63 11.03 1.30
C ARG A 190 -14.30 10.22 2.41
N PRO A 191 -15.08 10.87 3.27
CA PRO A 191 -15.82 10.14 4.29
C PRO A 191 -16.92 9.31 3.65
N LEU A 192 -17.09 8.08 4.13
CA LEU A 192 -18.11 7.15 3.62
C LEU A 192 -19.51 7.48 4.15
N ASP A 193 -19.59 8.15 5.29
CA ASP A 193 -20.82 8.49 6.02
C ASP A 193 -21.06 10.00 6.15
N GLY A 194 -20.19 10.82 5.54
CA GLY A 194 -20.23 12.28 5.67
C GLY A 194 -19.70 12.83 7.00
N LEU A 195 -19.04 11.99 7.82
CA LEU A 195 -18.50 12.36 9.12
C LEU A 195 -16.96 12.33 9.15
N ALA A 196 -16.39 13.04 10.12
CA ALA A 196 -14.96 13.09 10.37
C ALA A 196 -14.67 13.31 11.86
N ASP A 197 -13.54 12.77 12.32
CA ASP A 197 -12.95 13.15 13.60
C ASP A 197 -11.96 14.30 13.39
N LEU A 198 -11.83 15.16 14.41
CA LEU A 198 -10.79 16.18 14.48
C LEU A 198 -10.08 16.02 15.81
N VAL A 199 -8.83 15.59 15.78
CA VAL A 199 -8.10 15.14 16.97
C VAL A 199 -6.81 15.92 17.11
N LEU A 200 -6.51 16.40 18.32
CA LEU A 200 -5.36 17.22 18.63
C LEU A 200 -4.56 16.63 19.81
N TRP A 201 -3.24 16.76 19.72
CA TRP A 201 -2.30 16.28 20.74
C TRP A 201 -1.00 17.09 20.77
N GLY A 202 -0.16 16.88 21.78
CA GLY A 202 1.15 17.51 21.94
C GLY A 202 1.24 18.47 23.14
N ARG A 203 2.29 19.30 23.15
CA ARG A 203 2.72 20.04 24.34
C ARG A 203 1.67 21.02 24.88
N ASP A 204 1.08 21.80 23.99
CA ASP A 204 0.14 22.87 24.35
C ASP A 204 -1.33 22.44 24.09
N GLN A 205 -1.59 21.12 24.02
CA GLN A 205 -2.88 20.55 23.62
C GLN A 205 -4.04 20.95 24.55
N GLU A 206 -3.82 20.98 25.87
CA GLU A 206 -4.89 21.25 26.84
C GLU A 206 -5.34 22.72 26.77
N GLN A 207 -4.38 23.64 26.60
CA GLN A 207 -4.67 25.05 26.38
C GLN A 207 -5.52 25.24 25.12
N VAL A 208 -5.18 24.57 24.02
CA VAL A 208 -5.93 24.65 22.77
C VAL A 208 -7.30 23.99 22.92
N ALA A 209 -7.38 22.85 23.60
CA ALA A 209 -8.65 22.17 23.87
C ALA A 209 -9.61 23.06 24.65
N ASP A 210 -9.13 23.72 25.72
CA ASP A 210 -9.93 24.68 26.50
C ASP A 210 -10.36 25.90 25.66
N GLU A 211 -9.46 26.44 24.82
CA GLU A 211 -9.73 27.59 23.94
C GLU A 211 -10.86 27.30 22.95
N PHE A 212 -10.89 26.08 22.37
CA PHE A 212 -11.86 25.69 21.35
C PHE A 212 -13.03 24.85 21.88
N GLY A 213 -13.03 24.49 23.18
CA GLY A 213 -14.02 23.60 23.78
C GLY A 213 -13.94 22.16 23.24
N ALA A 214 -12.72 21.65 23.00
CA ALA A 214 -12.49 20.29 22.55
C ALA A 214 -12.57 19.33 23.76
N PRO A 215 -13.50 18.35 23.75
CA PRO A 215 -13.55 17.38 24.83
C PRO A 215 -12.33 16.45 24.81
N ARG A 216 -12.09 15.83 25.96
CA ARG A 216 -11.05 14.83 26.15
C ARG A 216 -11.47 13.50 25.51
N LEU A 217 -10.59 12.88 24.73
CA LEU A 217 -10.81 11.61 24.04
C LEU A 217 -10.02 10.50 24.76
N GLY A 218 -10.54 10.04 25.91
CA GLY A 218 -10.00 8.91 26.67
C GLY A 218 -9.26 9.25 27.98
N ASP A 219 -8.97 8.22 28.77
CA ASP A 219 -8.51 8.35 30.17
C ASP A 219 -7.03 7.98 30.40
N SER A 220 -6.28 7.57 29.37
CA SER A 220 -4.89 7.07 29.46
C SER A 220 -3.82 8.17 29.33
N VAL A 221 -2.55 7.80 29.57
CA VAL A 221 -1.38 8.69 29.35
C VAL A 221 -1.15 8.85 27.84
N GLY A 222 -1.02 10.10 27.36
CA GLY A 222 -1.05 10.41 25.92
C GLY A 222 -2.42 10.92 25.42
N VAL A 223 -3.26 11.38 26.35
CA VAL A 223 -4.60 11.95 26.13
C VAL A 223 -4.68 12.78 24.85
N GLU A 224 -5.54 12.36 23.93
CA GLU A 224 -5.96 13.18 22.81
C GLU A 224 -7.17 14.05 23.21
N TYR A 225 -7.32 15.21 22.58
CA TYR A 225 -8.53 16.03 22.67
C TYR A 225 -9.12 16.16 21.28
N GLY A 226 -10.41 16.47 21.17
CA GLY A 226 -11.00 16.63 19.86
C GLY A 226 -12.48 16.33 19.83
N TRP A 227 -13.02 16.25 18.62
CA TRP A 227 -14.40 15.88 18.39
C TRP A 227 -14.43 14.67 17.49
N VAL A 228 -15.32 13.74 17.81
CA VAL A 228 -15.56 12.55 17.02
C VAL A 228 -16.91 12.67 16.33
N ASP A 229 -17.06 11.99 15.19
CA ASP A 229 -18.33 11.89 14.46
C ASP A 229 -18.95 13.26 14.08
N LEU A 230 -18.13 14.27 13.78
CA LEU A 230 -18.63 15.57 13.33
C LEU A 230 -19.06 15.50 11.85
N PRO A 231 -20.10 16.25 11.43
CA PRO A 231 -20.32 16.52 10.02
C PRO A 231 -19.04 17.06 9.36
N VAL A 232 -18.66 16.51 8.20
CA VAL A 232 -17.36 16.78 7.56
C VAL A 232 -17.06 18.28 7.39
N GLU A 233 -18.05 19.07 7.00
CA GLU A 233 -17.91 20.52 6.83
C GLU A 233 -17.62 21.21 8.18
N GLU A 234 -18.29 20.78 9.26
CA GLU A 234 -18.04 21.33 10.59
C GLU A 234 -16.63 20.99 11.08
N ALA A 235 -16.21 19.73 10.91
CA ALA A 235 -14.86 19.30 11.25
C ALA A 235 -13.81 20.08 10.46
N TYR A 236 -14.03 20.32 9.17
CA TYR A 236 -13.15 21.10 8.31
C TYR A 236 -13.03 22.56 8.78
N GLN A 237 -14.16 23.23 9.04
CA GLN A 237 -14.15 24.62 9.53
C GLN A 237 -13.45 24.75 10.89
N ARG A 238 -13.66 23.78 11.80
CA ARG A 238 -12.93 23.72 13.08
C ARG A 238 -11.43 23.50 12.85
N GLY A 239 -11.06 22.60 11.94
CA GLY A 239 -9.67 22.34 11.57
C GLY A 239 -8.96 23.59 11.04
N LEU A 240 -9.60 24.35 10.15
CA LEU A 240 -9.07 25.63 9.65
C LEU A 240 -8.86 26.65 10.77
N ALA A 241 -9.78 26.73 11.72
CA ALA A 241 -9.66 27.65 12.86
C ALA A 241 -8.48 27.28 13.78
N ILE A 242 -8.30 25.98 14.04
CA ILE A 242 -7.19 25.42 14.82
C ILE A 242 -5.86 25.63 14.10
N GLU A 243 -5.79 25.38 12.79
CA GLU A 243 -4.59 25.61 12.00
C GLU A 243 -4.19 27.09 11.97
N THR A 244 -5.17 27.98 11.75
CA THR A 244 -4.96 29.43 11.80
C THR A 244 -4.38 29.84 13.15
N ARG A 245 -4.88 29.26 14.25
CA ARG A 245 -4.37 29.52 15.60
C ARG A 245 -2.94 29.02 15.81
N ARG A 246 -2.63 27.81 15.32
CA ARG A 246 -1.29 27.20 15.35
C ARG A 246 -0.25 28.06 14.65
N ASN A 247 -0.62 28.62 13.50
CA ASN A 247 0.29 29.34 12.61
C ASN A 247 0.52 30.82 12.99
N LYS A 248 -0.15 31.34 14.02
CA LYS A 248 0.12 32.69 14.54
C LYS A 248 1.54 32.79 15.10
N PRO A 249 2.21 33.96 15.00
CA PRO A 249 3.49 34.19 15.67
C PRO A 249 3.39 33.92 17.17
N GLY A 250 4.27 33.06 17.69
CA GLY A 250 4.19 32.61 19.08
C GLY A 250 3.03 31.65 19.37
N GLY A 251 2.47 31.03 18.35
CA GLY A 251 1.38 30.05 18.47
C GLY A 251 1.76 28.81 19.28
N PRO A 252 0.75 28.11 19.83
CA PRO A 252 0.93 26.91 20.62
C PRO A 252 1.57 25.79 19.80
N LYS A 253 2.28 24.91 20.49
CA LYS A 253 2.97 23.74 19.94
C LYS A 253 2.11 22.51 20.20
N PHE A 254 1.37 22.12 19.17
CA PHE A 254 0.53 20.95 19.15
C PHE A 254 0.43 20.45 17.70
N ALA A 255 0.02 19.20 17.53
CA ALA A 255 -0.36 18.59 16.27
C ALA A 255 -1.86 18.31 16.28
N PHE A 256 -2.46 18.22 15.09
CA PHE A 256 -3.82 17.77 14.94
C PHE A 256 -3.99 17.05 13.61
N ASP A 257 -4.94 16.12 13.57
CA ASP A 257 -5.37 15.43 12.37
C ASP A 257 -6.83 15.72 12.10
N PHE A 258 -7.14 15.95 10.83
CA PHE A 258 -8.49 15.79 10.29
C PHE A 258 -8.62 14.36 9.75
N ARG A 259 -9.52 13.57 10.34
CA ARG A 259 -9.66 12.13 10.11
C ARG A 259 -11.06 11.84 9.52
N PRO A 260 -11.29 12.06 8.21
CA PRO A 260 -12.56 11.70 7.57
C PRO A 260 -12.80 10.21 7.70
N HIS A 261 -14.05 9.76 7.81
CA HIS A 261 -14.37 8.32 7.95
C HIS A 261 -14.25 7.57 6.61
N SER A 262 -13.09 7.68 5.97
CA SER A 262 -12.67 6.92 4.81
C SER A 262 -12.18 5.53 5.23
N HIS A 263 -11.98 4.62 4.27
CA HIS A 263 -11.43 3.29 4.56
C HIS A 263 -10.04 3.40 5.22
N TYR A 264 -9.20 4.32 4.75
CA TYR A 264 -7.88 4.57 5.33
C TYR A 264 -7.97 4.93 6.82
N TRP A 265 -8.80 5.89 7.20
CA TRP A 265 -8.88 6.30 8.60
C TRP A 265 -9.59 5.27 9.49
N GLN A 266 -10.53 4.50 8.94
CA GLN A 266 -11.14 3.38 9.64
C GLN A 266 -10.09 2.31 9.99
N VAL A 267 -9.25 1.89 9.04
CA VAL A 267 -8.20 0.90 9.32
C VAL A 267 -7.12 1.48 10.24
N MET A 268 -6.72 2.74 10.03
CA MET A 268 -5.72 3.39 10.89
C MET A 268 -6.21 3.58 12.34
N ARG A 269 -7.53 3.72 12.56
CA ARG A 269 -8.10 3.70 13.91
C ARG A 269 -7.89 2.36 14.59
N LEU A 270 -8.07 1.25 13.87
CA LEU A 270 -7.84 -0.10 14.41
C LEU A 270 -6.35 -0.37 14.64
N VAL A 271 -5.49 0.03 13.70
CA VAL A 271 -4.02 -0.04 13.85
C VAL A 271 -3.56 0.66 15.13
N ARG A 272 -4.00 1.91 15.37
CA ARG A 272 -3.64 2.68 16.59
C ARG A 272 -4.17 2.07 17.88
N ALA A 273 -5.29 1.34 17.82
CA ALA A 273 -5.91 0.70 18.97
C ALA A 273 -5.33 -0.71 19.26
N SER A 274 -4.48 -1.22 18.36
CA SER A 274 -3.94 -2.58 18.40
C SER A 274 -2.54 -2.60 18.98
N ASP A 275 -2.29 -3.48 19.97
CA ASP A 275 -0.95 -3.73 20.49
C ASP A 275 0.01 -4.31 19.43
N GLN A 276 -0.55 -4.90 18.36
CA GLN A 276 0.22 -5.45 17.24
C GLN A 276 0.31 -4.49 16.05
N GLU A 277 -0.17 -3.25 16.22
CA GLU A 277 -0.16 -2.22 15.18
C GLU A 277 -0.76 -2.70 13.84
N ALA A 278 -1.83 -3.51 13.93
CA ALA A 278 -2.54 -4.09 12.79
C ALA A 278 -4.04 -3.88 12.93
N GLY A 279 -4.72 -3.73 11.79
CA GLY A 279 -6.17 -3.55 11.71
C GLY A 279 -6.76 -4.19 10.47
N VAL A 280 -7.96 -4.73 10.60
CA VAL A 280 -8.73 -5.34 9.51
C VAL A 280 -10.03 -4.60 9.33
N ILE A 281 -10.34 -4.21 8.10
CA ILE A 281 -11.63 -3.62 7.72
C ILE A 281 -12.20 -4.36 6.51
N GLN A 282 -13.52 -4.28 6.35
CA GLN A 282 -14.18 -4.83 5.17
C GLN A 282 -14.34 -3.75 4.09
N VAL A 283 -13.92 -4.07 2.86
CA VAL A 283 -14.12 -3.23 1.67
C VAL A 283 -14.72 -4.10 0.58
N ALA A 284 -15.85 -3.68 0.03
CA ALA A 284 -16.58 -4.43 -1.01
C ALA A 284 -16.80 -5.93 -0.71
N GLY A 285 -16.97 -6.28 0.57
CA GLY A 285 -17.19 -7.67 1.01
C GLY A 285 -15.91 -8.50 1.19
N ALA A 286 -14.72 -7.91 1.04
CA ALA A 286 -13.44 -8.54 1.36
C ALA A 286 -12.81 -7.90 2.60
N ASP A 287 -12.22 -8.71 3.47
CA ASP A 287 -11.43 -8.26 4.61
C ASP A 287 -10.03 -7.87 4.13
N ILE A 288 -9.66 -6.60 4.35
CA ILE A 288 -8.37 -6.00 4.03
C ILE A 288 -7.62 -5.73 5.33
N LEU A 289 -6.36 -6.15 5.40
CA LEU A 289 -5.50 -5.96 6.55
C LEU A 289 -4.44 -4.89 6.26
N MET A 290 -4.23 -3.98 7.21
CA MET A 290 -3.08 -3.08 7.23
C MET A 290 -2.28 -3.31 8.51
N ALA A 291 -0.96 -3.39 8.39
CA ALA A 291 -0.06 -3.55 9.53
C ALA A 291 1.16 -2.64 9.40
N MET A 292 1.59 -2.05 10.51
CA MET A 292 2.80 -1.24 10.54
C MET A 292 4.03 -2.12 10.36
N THR A 293 5.06 -1.61 9.68
CA THR A 293 6.35 -2.30 9.58
C THR A 293 7.05 -2.41 10.92
N SER A 294 6.63 -1.64 11.93
CA SER A 294 7.26 -1.46 13.27
C SER A 294 8.68 -0.88 13.28
N VAL A 295 9.38 -0.89 12.13
CA VAL A 295 10.74 -0.36 11.96
C VAL A 295 10.80 0.92 11.14
N GLY A 296 9.66 1.38 10.61
CA GLY A 296 9.59 2.56 9.74
C GLY A 296 9.66 2.22 8.26
N ASP A 297 10.19 3.16 7.48
CA ASP A 297 10.29 3.08 6.03
C ASP A 297 11.49 2.23 5.59
N GLY A 298 11.43 1.68 4.38
CA GLY A 298 12.52 0.86 3.85
C GLY A 298 12.15 -0.02 2.67
N PHE A 299 13.10 -0.89 2.32
CA PHE A 299 12.95 -1.91 1.30
C PHE A 299 13.01 -3.28 1.95
N PHE A 300 11.98 -4.09 1.73
CA PHE A 300 11.73 -5.32 2.45
C PHE A 300 11.72 -6.51 1.49
N PRO A 301 12.70 -7.43 1.59
CA PRO A 301 12.69 -8.65 0.78
C PRO A 301 11.44 -9.48 1.05
N VAL A 302 10.86 -9.98 -0.02
CA VAL A 302 9.70 -10.86 0.03
C VAL A 302 10.09 -12.22 -0.49
N HIS A 303 9.78 -13.25 0.29
CA HIS A 303 10.01 -14.64 -0.03
C HIS A 303 8.69 -15.34 -0.35
N LEU A 304 8.71 -16.19 -1.37
CA LEU A 304 7.62 -17.11 -1.66
C LEU A 304 8.03 -18.51 -1.19
N ASP A 305 7.28 -19.05 -0.25
CA ASP A 305 7.40 -20.44 0.17
C ASP A 305 6.51 -21.31 -0.71
N VAL A 306 7.05 -22.44 -1.17
CA VAL A 306 6.34 -23.38 -2.05
C VAL A 306 6.41 -24.81 -1.52
N ASP A 307 5.46 -25.65 -1.92
CA ASP A 307 5.50 -27.08 -1.66
C ASP A 307 6.37 -27.85 -2.68
N VAL A 308 6.37 -29.17 -2.57
CA VAL A 308 7.16 -30.08 -3.41
C VAL A 308 6.76 -30.01 -4.89
N ASP A 309 5.54 -29.57 -5.19
CA ASP A 309 5.01 -29.40 -6.55
C ASP A 309 5.22 -27.96 -7.07
N GLY A 310 5.83 -27.08 -6.25
CA GLY A 310 6.07 -25.68 -6.57
C GLY A 310 4.84 -24.78 -6.40
N LEU A 311 3.81 -25.23 -5.69
CA LEU A 311 2.61 -24.43 -5.44
C LEU A 311 2.84 -23.47 -4.27
N PRO A 312 2.36 -22.21 -4.35
CA PRO A 312 2.44 -21.23 -3.26
C PRO A 312 1.84 -21.73 -1.93
N ILE A 313 2.63 -21.65 -0.87
CA ILE A 313 2.23 -22.00 0.50
C ILE A 313 2.07 -20.76 1.36
N ALA A 314 2.99 -19.81 1.24
CA ALA A 314 2.92 -18.55 1.96
C ALA A 314 3.82 -17.51 1.32
N LEU A 315 3.53 -16.25 1.62
CA LEU A 315 4.43 -15.14 1.34
C LEU A 315 4.99 -14.63 2.67
N ARG A 316 6.31 -14.47 2.77
CA ARG A 316 7.01 -13.94 3.94
C ARG A 316 7.74 -12.65 3.60
N ILE A 317 7.53 -11.61 4.40
CA ILE A 317 8.21 -10.32 4.30
C ILE A 317 9.22 -10.24 5.44
N ASP A 318 10.50 -10.09 5.11
CA ASP A 318 11.55 -9.91 6.11
C ASP A 318 11.67 -8.41 6.46
N ILE A 319 11.51 -8.06 7.74
CA ILE A 319 11.37 -6.67 8.21
C ILE A 319 12.64 -6.18 8.89
N ALA A 320 13.08 -6.88 9.93
CA ALA A 320 14.31 -6.56 10.64
C ALA A 320 15.36 -7.62 10.31
N ARG A 321 16.53 -7.20 9.80
CA ARG A 321 17.68 -8.09 9.69
C ARG A 321 18.25 -8.34 11.10
N GLU A 322 18.41 -9.61 11.47
CA GLU A 322 19.37 -9.96 12.50
C GLU A 322 20.76 -9.73 11.90
N ASP A 323 21.47 -8.71 12.40
CA ASP A 323 22.91 -8.58 12.17
C ASP A 323 23.69 -9.63 12.99
#